data_AF-A0AAU4IJZ7-F1
#
_entry.id   AF-A0AAU4IJZ7-F1
#
_cell.length_a   1.000
_cell.length_b   1.000
_cell.length_c   1.000
_cell.angle_alpha   90.00
_cell.angle_beta   90.00
_cell.angle_gamma   90.00
#
_symmetry.space_group_name_H-M   'P 1'
#
loop_
_entity.id
_entity.type
_entity.pdbx_description
1 polymer ?
#
loop_
_entity_poly.entity_id
_entity_poly.type
_entity_poly.pdbx_seq_one_letter_code
_entity_poly.pdbx_strand_id
1 'polypeptide(L)' 'MARYLITHPKGQQGEDVLVEDPDLTLTIYGEWAVLADSDGPCLALPAHAGATITRIDEQPEDEPAA' A
#
# COMPACT_ATOMS: atom_id res chain seq x y z
N MET A 1 3.60 5.19 12.19
CA MET A 1 4.55 4.97 11.07
C MET A 1 3.71 4.47 9.92
N ALA A 2 3.81 5.04 8.72
CA ALA A 2 2.91 4.67 7.62
C ALA A 2 3.22 3.24 7.13
N ARG A 3 2.16 2.44 6.93
CA ARG A 3 2.29 1.02 6.57
C ARG A 3 1.22 0.65 5.57
N TYR A 4 1.65 0.14 4.42
CA TYR A 4 0.75 -0.30 3.36
C TYR A 4 0.98 -1.78 3.05
N LEU A 5 -0.10 -2.54 3.07
CA LEU A 5 -0.16 -3.91 2.59
C LEU A 5 -0.71 -3.92 1.16
N ILE A 6 0.09 -4.45 0.25
CA ILE A 6 -0.24 -4.63 -1.15
C ILE A 6 -0.57 -6.11 -1.36
N THR A 7 -1.81 -6.39 -1.70
CA THR A 7 -2.31 -7.74 -1.95
C THR A 7 -2.56 -7.91 -3.45
N HIS A 8 -1.94 -8.92 -4.04
CA HIS A 8 -2.14 -9.25 -5.44
C HIS A 8 -3.23 -10.32 -5.61
N PRO A 9 -4.07 -10.24 -6.66
CA PRO A 9 -5.12 -11.22 -6.88
C PRO A 9 -4.52 -12.59 -7.24
N LYS A 10 -5.10 -13.67 -6.70
CA LYS A 10 -4.71 -15.05 -6.98
C LYS A 10 -4.70 -15.32 -8.48
N GLY A 11 -3.52 -15.61 -9.04
CA GLY A 11 -3.32 -15.91 -10.46
C GLY A 11 -2.48 -14.88 -11.22
N GLN A 12 -2.19 -13.72 -10.63
CA GLN A 12 -1.11 -12.83 -11.10
C GLN A 12 0.20 -13.13 -10.35
N GLN A 13 1.33 -12.96 -11.04
CA GLN A 13 2.65 -13.08 -10.40
C GLN A 13 2.88 -11.86 -9.49
N GLY A 14 2.62 -12.04 -8.21
CA GLY A 14 2.92 -11.07 -7.16
C GLY A 14 2.67 -11.70 -5.79
N GLU A 15 3.69 -11.71 -4.94
CA GLU A 15 3.50 -12.01 -3.52
C GLU A 15 2.95 -10.78 -2.81
N ASP A 16 2.29 -10.99 -1.66
CA ASP A 16 1.82 -9.89 -0.84
C ASP A 16 3.01 -9.07 -0.34
N VAL A 17 3.02 -7.77 -0.61
CA VAL A 17 4.13 -6.87 -0.25
C VAL A 17 3.70 -5.97 0.88
N LEU A 18 4.55 -5.89 1.91
CA LEU A 18 4.36 -4.99 3.03
C LEU A 18 5.43 -3.91 2.99
N VAL A 19 4.99 -2.65 2.89
CA VAL A 19 5.88 -1.48 2.86
C VAL A 19 5.62 -0.64 4.10
N GLU A 20 6.69 -0.33 4.84
CA GLU A 20 6.67 0.35 6.13
C GLU A 20 7.73 1.42 6.14
N ASP A 21 7.32 2.69 6.21
CA ASP A 21 8.25 3.79 6.37
C ASP A 21 7.55 4.99 7.05
N PRO A 22 8.22 5.73 7.96
CA PRO A 22 7.64 6.92 8.58
C PRO A 22 7.29 8.04 7.58
N ASP A 23 8.01 8.15 6.47
CA ASP A 23 7.84 9.17 5.44
C ASP A 23 7.11 8.64 4.18
N LEU A 24 6.53 7.44 4.27
CA LEU A 24 5.87 6.78 3.15
C LEU A 24 4.65 7.58 2.66
N THR A 25 4.66 7.90 1.38
CA THR A 25 3.63 8.67 0.70
C THR A 25 3.07 7.89 -0.47
N LEU A 26 1.75 7.72 -0.52
CA LEU A 26 1.03 7.15 -1.67
C LEU A 26 0.54 8.27 -2.58
N THR A 27 1.00 8.27 -3.84
CA THR A 27 0.54 9.20 -4.87
C THR A 27 -0.06 8.47 -6.05
N ILE A 28 -1.21 8.92 -6.54
CA ILE A 28 -1.84 8.39 -7.74
C ILE A 28 -1.52 9.29 -8.94
N TYR A 29 -0.78 8.76 -9.90
CA TYR A 29 -0.41 9.42 -11.15
C TYR A 29 -1.06 8.70 -12.33
N GLY A 30 -2.21 9.21 -12.77
CA GLY A 30 -2.98 8.60 -13.87
C GLY A 30 -3.42 7.19 -13.52
N GLU A 31 -2.94 6.20 -14.28
CA GLU A 31 -3.23 4.78 -14.07
C GLU A 31 -2.22 4.09 -13.14
N TRP A 32 -1.43 4.85 -12.38
CA TRP A 32 -0.41 4.30 -11.49
C TRP A 32 -0.58 4.79 -10.06
N ALA A 33 -0.47 3.86 -9.12
CA ALA A 33 -0.29 4.13 -7.70
C ALA A 33 1.19 3.98 -7.36
N VAL A 34 1.83 5.07 -6.92
CA VAL A 34 3.26 5.12 -6.59
C VAL A 34 3.41 5.36 -5.09
N LEU A 35 4.07 4.43 -4.40
CA LEU A 35 4.55 4.63 -3.04
C LEU A 35 6.00 5.13 -3.11
N ALA A 36 6.26 6.23 -2.41
CA ALA A 36 7.57 6.81 -2.27
C ALA A 36 7.87 7.12 -0.81
N ASP A 37 9.10 6.92 -0.39
CA ASP A 37 9.62 7.36 0.90
C ASP A 37 10.66 8.47 0.71
N SER A 38 11.39 8.80 1.77
CA SER A 38 12.41 9.84 1.79
C SER A 38 13.55 9.64 0.77
N ASP A 39 13.83 8.41 0.32
CA ASP A 39 14.85 8.12 -0.70
C ASP A 39 14.30 8.18 -2.14
N GLY A 40 12.97 8.06 -2.29
CA GLY A 40 12.29 8.16 -3.58
C GLY A 40 11.21 7.10 -3.79
N PRO A 41 10.82 6.82 -5.05
CA PRO A 41 9.77 5.86 -5.37
C PRO A 41 10.24 4.42 -5.13
N CYS A 42 9.56 3.73 -4.22
CA CYS A 42 9.92 2.37 -3.80
C CYS A 42 8.94 1.30 -4.30
N LEU A 43 7.70 1.68 -4.62
CA LEU A 43 6.75 0.78 -5.27
C LEU A 43 5.89 1.54 -6.28
N ALA A 44 5.68 0.96 -7.46
CA ALA A 44 4.74 1.48 -8.46
C ALA A 44 3.83 0.35 -8.94
N LEU A 45 2.53 0.56 -8.80
CA LEU A 45 1.49 -0.41 -9.14
C LEU A 45 0.59 0.18 -10.23
N PRO A 46 0.47 -0.47 -11.39
CA PRO A 46 -0.50 -0.03 -12.38
C PRO A 46 -1.91 -0.46 -11.97
N ALA A 47 -2.91 0.35 -12.32
CA ALA A 47 -4.32 0.11 -12.03
C ALA A 47 -4.82 -1.22 -12.62
N HIS A 48 -4.26 -1.66 -13.75
CA HIS A 48 -4.62 -2.92 -14.40
C HIS A 48 -4.04 -4.16 -13.71
N ALA A 49 -3.12 -4.02 -12.74
CA ALA A 49 -2.63 -5.15 -11.95
C ALA A 49 -3.69 -5.68 -10.98
N GLY A 50 -4.78 -4.93 -10.73
CA GLY A 50 -5.82 -5.36 -9.79
C GLY A 50 -5.31 -5.58 -8.36
N ALA A 51 -4.14 -5.01 -8.02
CA ALA A 51 -3.58 -5.06 -6.69
C ALA A 51 -4.38 -4.16 -5.76
N THR A 52 -4.58 -4.62 -4.52
CA THR A 52 -5.26 -3.85 -3.48
C THR A 52 -4.22 -3.26 -2.55
N ILE A 53 -4.23 -1.94 -2.40
CA ILE A 53 -3.34 -1.22 -1.49
C ILE A 53 -4.14 -0.86 -0.24
N THR A 54 -3.81 -1.46 0.89
CA THR A 54 -4.48 -1.25 2.17
C THR A 54 -3.54 -0.55 3.13
N ARG A 55 -3.94 0.61 3.64
CA ARG A 55 -3.21 1.28 4.72
C ARG A 55 -3.54 0.56 6.04
N ILE A 56 -2.53 0.06 6.74
CA ILE A 56 -2.68 -0.72 7.98
C ILE A 56 -1.94 -0.10 9.16
N ASP A 57 -1.41 1.12 9.03
CA ASP A 57 -0.86 1.86 10.17
C ASP A 57 -1.93 2.47 11.08
N GLU A 58 -3.14 2.65 10.55
CA GLU A 58 -4.30 2.95 11.37
C GLU A 58 -4.79 1.63 11.96
N GLN A 59 -4.45 1.37 13.23
CA GLN A 59 -5.28 0.45 14.01
C GLN A 59 -6.72 0.94 13.83
N PRO A 60 -7.67 0.11 13.37
CA PRO A 60 -9.06 0.49 13.42
C PRO A 60 -9.37 0.82 14.88
N GLU A 61 -9.65 2.08 15.16
CA GLU A 61 -10.04 2.61 16.47
C GLU A 61 -11.48 2.15 16.83
N ASP A 62 -11.86 0.94 16.41
CA ASP A 62 -13.16 0.32 16.63
C ASP A 62 -12.99 -0.91 17.55
N GLU A 63 -12.43 -0.65 18.73
CA GLU A 63 -12.78 -1.41 19.93
C GLU A 63 -13.95 -0.67 20.59
N PRO A 64 -15.23 -1.04 20.34
CA PRO A 64 -16.25 -0.68 21.30
C PRO A 64 -15.95 -1.48 22.56
N ALA A 65 -15.40 -0.80 23.56
CA ALA A 65 -15.43 -1.31 24.92
C ALA A 65 -16.91 -1.57 25.29
N ALA A 66 -17.28 -2.85 25.40
CA ALA A 66 -18.57 -3.31 25.88
C ALA A 66 -18.37 -4.45 26.88
#